data_AF-A0A0B7IJE2-F1
#
_entry.id   AF-A0A0B7IJE2-F1
#
_cell.length_a   1.000
_cell.length_b   1.000
_cell.length_c   1.000
_cell.angle_alpha   90.00
_cell.angle_beta   90.00
_cell.angle_gamma   90.00
#
_symmetry.space_group_name_H-M   'P 1'
#
loop_
_entity.id
_entity.type
_entity.pdbx_description
1 polymer ?
#
loop_
_entity_poly.entity_id
_entity_poly.type
_entity_poly.pdbx_seq_one_letter_code
_entity_poly.pdbx_strand_id
1 'polypeptide(L)'
;MEFADLKIHQSAIIRRYLTKKPKLQAAKELMKVVDLMIITDKESFEGALSLWFEKWEDFLNERTINPLTNKSFYTHKKLRSAYRSLENNLPWLFTWYDNYELGIPNTTNAIDGHFADLKNKLRNHNGLSLKRKMRFIDEFLKA
;
A
#
# COMPACT_ATOMS: atom_id res chain seq x y z
N MET A 1 7.52 3.29 -12.40
CA MET A 1 6.89 3.01 -11.09
C MET A 1 5.42 2.82 -11.40
N GLU A 2 4.98 1.57 -11.54
CA GLU A 2 3.69 1.22 -12.16
C GLU A 2 2.56 1.16 -11.12
N PHE A 3 1.34 1.39 -11.60
CA PHE A 3 0.20 1.76 -10.76
C PHE A 3 -0.58 0.59 -10.15
N ALA A 4 -0.49 -0.63 -10.71
CA ALA A 4 -1.06 -1.82 -10.08
C ALA A 4 -0.28 -2.25 -8.83
N ASP A 5 1.04 -2.09 -8.85
CA ASP A 5 1.91 -2.35 -7.70
C ASP A 5 1.53 -1.47 -6.51
N LEU A 6 1.18 -0.20 -6.75
CA LEU A 6 0.80 0.74 -5.69
C LEU A 6 -0.39 0.24 -4.86
N LYS A 7 -1.45 -0.27 -5.51
CA LYS A 7 -2.62 -0.82 -4.81
C LYS A 7 -2.28 -2.10 -4.05
N ILE A 8 -1.50 -3.00 -4.65
CA ILE A 8 -1.10 -4.27 -4.01
C ILE A 8 -0.19 -4.00 -2.79
N HIS A 9 0.78 -3.10 -2.94
CA HIS A 9 1.66 -2.66 -1.86
C HIS A 9 0.89 -1.96 -0.75
N GLN A 10 -0.04 -1.06 -1.08
CA GLN A 10 -0.88 -0.40 -0.10
C GLN A 10 -1.72 -1.43 0.68
N SER A 11 -2.33 -2.38 0.00
CA SER A 11 -3.07 -3.47 0.63
C SER A 11 -2.19 -4.28 1.60
N ALA A 12 -0.94 -4.56 1.21
CA ALA A 12 0.03 -5.22 2.09
C ALA A 12 0.42 -4.37 3.30
N ILE A 13 0.58 -3.05 3.15
CA ILE A 13 0.85 -2.11 4.24
C ILE A 13 -0.31 -2.09 5.24
N ILE A 14 -1.55 -2.01 4.76
CA ILE A 14 -2.73 -2.04 5.64
C ILE A 14 -2.83 -3.37 6.39
N ARG A 15 -2.56 -4.50 5.73
CA ARG A 15 -2.47 -5.82 6.37
C ARG A 15 -1.28 -6.02 7.32
N ARG A 16 -0.34 -5.05 7.39
CA ARG A 16 0.70 -5.00 8.44
C ARG A 16 0.23 -4.17 9.64
N TYR A 17 -0.48 -3.07 9.40
CA TYR A 17 -1.11 -2.29 10.46
C TYR A 17 -2.21 -3.09 11.17
N LEU A 18 -3.07 -3.74 10.38
CA LEU A 18 -4.16 -4.60 10.81
C LEU A 18 -3.70 -6.05 10.77
N THR A 19 -4.11 -6.88 11.73
CA THR A 19 -3.84 -8.32 11.63
C THR A 19 -4.69 -8.93 10.52
N LYS A 20 -4.25 -10.06 9.92
CA LYS A 20 -5.03 -10.78 8.89
C LYS A 20 -6.43 -11.22 9.36
N LYS A 21 -6.61 -11.42 10.67
CA LYS A 21 -7.88 -11.78 11.30
C LYS A 21 -8.17 -10.78 12.43
N PRO A 22 -8.61 -9.56 12.11
CA PRO A 22 -8.89 -8.56 13.13
C PRO A 22 -10.13 -8.96 13.93
N LYS A 23 -10.08 -8.75 15.26
CA LYS A 23 -11.22 -9.02 16.14
C LYS A 23 -12.23 -7.87 16.12
N LEU A 24 -11.72 -6.63 16.10
CA LEU A 24 -12.52 -5.41 16.07
C LEU A 24 -13.35 -5.31 14.78
N GLN A 25 -14.63 -4.96 14.91
CA GLN A 25 -15.53 -4.84 13.78
C GLN A 25 -15.10 -3.73 12.82
N ALA A 26 -14.68 -2.57 13.33
CA ALA A 26 -14.15 -1.47 12.54
C ALA A 26 -12.99 -1.92 11.62
N ALA A 27 -12.07 -2.73 12.16
CA ALA A 27 -10.93 -3.24 11.41
C ALA A 27 -11.34 -4.32 10.38
N LYS A 28 -12.35 -5.16 10.68
CA LYS A 28 -12.90 -6.11 9.70
C LYS A 28 -13.56 -5.39 8.53
N GLU A 29 -14.30 -4.33 8.81
CA GLU A 29 -14.96 -3.52 7.78
C GLU A 29 -13.94 -2.75 6.95
N LEU A 30 -12.89 -2.19 7.56
CA LEU A 30 -11.80 -1.54 6.81
C LEU A 30 -11.08 -2.51 5.89
N MET A 31 -10.86 -3.76 6.34
CA MET A 31 -10.29 -4.81 5.49
C MET A 31 -11.15 -5.10 4.26
N LYS A 32 -12.48 -5.09 4.39
CA LYS A 32 -13.37 -5.24 3.23
C LYS A 32 -13.23 -4.07 2.26
N VAL A 33 -13.15 -2.84 2.77
CA VAL A 33 -12.89 -1.65 1.94
C VAL A 33 -11.56 -1.79 1.19
N VAL A 34 -10.49 -2.22 1.87
CA VAL A 34 -9.18 -2.46 1.25
C VAL A 34 -9.24 -3.51 0.15
N ASP A 35 -10.05 -4.55 0.31
CA ASP A 35 -10.23 -5.57 -0.72
C ASP A 35 -10.99 -5.02 -1.95
N LEU A 36 -11.93 -4.07 -1.76
CA LEU A 36 -12.61 -3.36 -2.86
C LEU A 36 -11.64 -2.54 -3.74
N MET A 37 -10.58 -1.97 -3.15
CA MET A 37 -9.59 -1.14 -3.84
C MET A 37 -9.02 -1.76 -5.13
N ILE A 38 -8.91 -3.10 -5.15
CA ILE A 38 -8.33 -3.86 -6.25
C ILE A 38 -9.34 -4.04 -7.40
N ILE A 39 -10.63 -4.09 -7.10
CA ILE A 39 -11.68 -4.48 -8.05
C ILE A 39 -12.60 -3.34 -8.48
N THR A 40 -12.53 -2.17 -7.83
CA THR A 40 -13.37 -1.01 -8.16
C THR A 40 -12.57 0.14 -8.80
N ASP A 41 -13.29 1.04 -9.45
CA ASP A 41 -12.81 2.36 -9.86
C ASP A 41 -12.53 3.27 -8.65
N LYS A 42 -12.00 4.46 -8.94
CA LYS A 42 -11.55 5.46 -7.96
C LYS A 42 -12.74 5.94 -7.13
N GLU A 43 -13.79 6.41 -7.80
CA GLU A 43 -14.95 7.02 -7.19
C GLU A 43 -15.68 6.05 -6.25
N SER A 44 -15.87 4.80 -6.69
CA SER A 44 -16.45 3.73 -5.89
C SER A 44 -15.62 3.43 -4.63
N PHE A 45 -14.29 3.40 -4.74
CA PHE A 45 -13.42 3.14 -3.60
C PHE A 45 -13.37 4.31 -2.62
N GLU A 46 -13.25 5.54 -3.13
CA GLU A 46 -13.26 6.77 -2.34
C GLU A 46 -14.57 6.87 -1.53
N GLY A 47 -15.71 6.62 -2.17
CA GLY A 47 -17.01 6.57 -1.49
C GLY A 47 -17.07 5.51 -0.39
N ALA A 48 -16.60 4.28 -0.68
CA ALA A 48 -16.57 3.22 0.32
C ALA A 48 -15.67 3.54 1.53
N LEU A 49 -14.52 4.19 1.29
CA LEU A 49 -13.59 4.62 2.33
C LEU A 49 -14.18 5.75 3.19
N SER A 50 -14.82 6.74 2.56
CA SER A 50 -15.50 7.84 3.26
C SER A 50 -16.65 7.33 4.13
N LEU A 51 -17.52 6.46 3.59
CA LEU A 51 -18.62 5.86 4.36
C LEU A 51 -18.12 5.05 5.57
N TRP A 52 -17.00 4.35 5.41
CA TRP A 52 -16.36 3.67 6.53
C TRP A 52 -15.85 4.67 7.58
N PHE A 53 -15.24 5.77 7.15
CA PHE A 53 -14.73 6.79 8.07
C PHE A 53 -15.87 7.44 8.85
N GLU A 54 -16.91 7.91 8.17
CA GLU A 54 -18.10 8.51 8.80
C GLU A 54 -18.71 7.59 9.86
N LYS A 55 -18.78 6.28 9.57
CA LYS A 55 -19.32 5.30 10.52
C LYS A 55 -18.44 5.11 11.77
N TRP A 56 -17.12 5.22 11.64
CA TRP A 56 -16.17 4.84 12.68
C TRP A 56 -15.36 6.02 13.24
N GLU A 57 -15.62 7.26 12.82
CA GLU A 57 -14.86 8.44 13.20
C GLU A 57 -14.79 8.62 14.72
N ASP A 58 -15.93 8.59 15.40
CA ASP A 58 -16.01 8.73 16.86
C ASP A 58 -15.17 7.65 17.56
N PHE A 59 -15.30 6.41 17.10
CA PHE A 59 -14.50 5.28 17.60
C PHE A 59 -13.01 5.51 17.38
N LEU A 60 -12.58 6.00 16.22
CA LEU A 60 -11.17 6.30 15.93
C LEU A 60 -10.61 7.44 16.80
N ASN A 61 -11.47 8.37 17.20
CA ASN A 61 -11.12 9.52 18.02
C ASN A 61 -11.12 9.23 19.52
N GLU A 62 -11.57 8.06 19.95
CA GLU A 62 -11.44 7.60 21.34
C GLU A 62 -9.99 7.74 21.85
N ARG A 63 -9.85 8.31 23.06
CA ARG A 63 -8.56 8.50 23.73
C ARG A 63 -8.54 7.78 25.06
N THR A 64 -7.41 7.15 25.34
CA THR A 64 -7.09 6.58 26.65
C THR A 64 -6.04 7.45 27.34
N ILE A 65 -6.18 7.65 28.65
CA ILE A 65 -5.18 8.34 29.47
C ILE A 65 -4.29 7.27 30.11
N ASN A 66 -2.98 7.45 30.01
CA ASN A 66 -2.04 6.61 30.72
C ASN A 66 -2.01 7.02 32.21
N PRO A 67 -2.36 6.14 33.15
CA PRO A 67 -2.49 6.50 34.57
C PRO A 67 -1.15 6.85 35.23
N LEU A 68 -0.01 6.38 34.70
CA LEU A 68 1.31 6.63 35.25
C LEU A 68 1.90 7.96 34.77
N THR A 69 1.57 8.38 33.55
CA THR A 69 2.19 9.56 32.90
C THR A 69 1.20 10.70 32.69
N ASN A 70 -0.09 10.49 32.95
CA ASN A 70 -1.19 11.41 32.64
C ASN A 70 -1.28 11.88 31.18
N LYS A 71 -0.56 11.23 30.26
CA LYS A 71 -0.59 11.54 28.83
C LYS A 71 -1.75 10.83 28.15
N SER A 72 -2.49 11.56 27.31
CA SER A 72 -3.57 10.98 26.50
C SER A 72 -3.07 10.48 25.15
N PHE A 73 -3.63 9.37 24.67
CA PHE A 73 -3.31 8.81 23.37
C PHE A 73 -4.54 8.16 22.71
N TYR A 74 -4.59 8.12 21.38
CA TYR A 74 -5.68 7.44 20.67
C TYR A 74 -5.72 5.96 21.02
N THR A 75 -6.89 5.45 21.38
CA THR A 75 -7.07 4.05 21.79
C THR A 75 -6.77 3.10 20.63
N HIS A 76 -7.20 3.43 19.41
CA HIS A 76 -7.09 2.57 18.23
C HIS A 76 -5.99 3.00 17.26
N LYS A 77 -4.78 3.31 17.78
CA LYS A 77 -3.65 3.88 16.99
C LYS A 77 -3.41 3.19 15.65
N LYS A 78 -3.32 1.85 15.64
CA LYS A 78 -3.00 1.10 14.42
C LYS A 78 -4.11 1.18 13.37
N LEU A 79 -5.36 1.11 13.79
CA LEU A 79 -6.51 1.24 12.89
C LEU A 79 -6.58 2.64 12.29
N ARG A 80 -6.36 3.67 13.12
CA ARG A 80 -6.29 5.05 12.69
C ARG A 80 -5.14 5.30 11.72
N SER A 81 -3.97 4.73 11.97
CA SER A 81 -2.81 4.79 11.06
C SER A 81 -3.08 4.08 9.74
N ALA A 82 -3.79 2.94 9.76
CA ALA A 82 -4.19 2.24 8.54
C ALA A 82 -5.10 3.13 7.67
N TYR A 83 -6.17 3.68 8.26
CA TYR A 83 -7.07 4.60 7.56
C TYR A 83 -6.31 5.79 6.97
N ARG A 84 -5.50 6.49 7.77
CA ARG A 84 -4.75 7.66 7.29
C ARG A 84 -3.75 7.33 6.19
N SER A 85 -3.17 6.13 6.21
CA SER A 85 -2.31 5.69 5.11
C SER A 85 -3.09 5.53 3.81
N LEU A 86 -4.33 5.04 3.84
CA LEU A 86 -5.18 4.97 2.65
C LEU A 86 -5.56 6.36 2.17
N GLU A 87 -6.06 7.20 3.07
CA GLU A 87 -6.49 8.59 2.79
C GLU A 87 -5.36 9.41 2.16
N ASN A 88 -4.17 9.41 2.75
CA ASN A 88 -3.02 10.16 2.23
C ASN A 88 -2.52 9.62 0.89
N ASN A 89 -2.66 8.31 0.65
CA ASN A 89 -2.15 7.68 -0.57
C ASN A 89 -3.18 7.63 -1.71
N LEU A 90 -4.43 8.01 -1.44
CA LEU A 90 -5.57 7.94 -2.37
C LEU A 90 -5.26 8.49 -3.77
N PRO A 91 -4.61 9.68 -3.92
CA PRO A 91 -4.29 10.22 -5.24
C PRO A 91 -3.33 9.33 -6.04
N TRP A 92 -2.46 8.59 -5.36
CA TRP A 92 -1.43 7.75 -5.97
C TRP A 92 -1.95 6.35 -6.35
N LEU A 93 -2.96 5.87 -5.63
CA LEU A 93 -3.55 4.53 -5.87
C LEU A 93 -4.28 4.44 -7.20
N PHE A 94 -4.71 5.57 -7.74
CA PHE A 94 -5.50 5.65 -8.98
C PHE A 94 -4.82 6.49 -10.05
N THR A 95 -3.52 6.74 -9.96
CA THR A 95 -2.84 7.60 -10.94
C THR A 95 -2.89 7.04 -12.37
N TRP A 96 -2.99 5.73 -12.59
CA TRP A 96 -3.25 5.18 -13.93
C TRP A 96 -4.62 5.58 -14.48
N TYR A 97 -5.62 5.67 -13.60
CA TYR A 97 -6.99 6.02 -13.95
C TYR A 97 -7.03 7.48 -14.44
N ASP A 98 -6.34 8.35 -13.72
CA ASP A 98 -6.21 9.77 -14.10
C ASP A 98 -5.33 10.00 -15.35
N ASN A 99 -4.57 8.98 -15.80
CA ASN A 99 -3.65 9.07 -16.94
C ASN A 99 -3.89 7.97 -17.99
N TYR A 100 -5.15 7.55 -18.16
CA TYR A 100 -5.50 6.44 -19.06
C TYR A 100 -5.00 6.66 -20.51
N GLU A 101 -4.99 7.93 -20.95
CA GLU A 101 -4.55 8.34 -22.28
C GLU A 101 -3.07 8.00 -22.59
N LEU A 102 -2.25 7.79 -21.57
CA LEU A 102 -0.84 7.42 -21.74
C LEU A 102 -0.66 5.95 -22.21
N GLY A 103 -1.74 5.16 -22.26
CA GLY A 103 -1.69 3.77 -22.70
C GLY A 103 -0.83 2.85 -21.82
N ILE A 104 -0.53 3.29 -20.58
CA ILE A 104 0.28 2.52 -19.63
C ILE A 104 -0.56 1.33 -19.18
N PRO A 105 -0.09 0.08 -19.39
CA PRO A 105 -0.80 -1.11 -18.95
C PRO A 105 -1.03 -1.06 -17.43
N ASN A 106 -2.20 -1.51 -16.99
CA ASN A 106 -2.50 -1.66 -15.58
C ASN A 106 -1.85 -2.91 -14.95
N THR A 107 -1.02 -3.65 -15.68
CA THR A 107 -0.32 -4.86 -15.18
C THR A 107 1.18 -4.71 -15.32
N THR A 108 1.90 -5.08 -14.27
CA THR A 108 3.35 -4.94 -14.14
C THR A 108 4.13 -6.20 -14.53
N ASN A 109 3.42 -7.25 -14.97
CA ASN A 109 3.98 -8.60 -15.20
C ASN A 109 5.24 -8.59 -16.08
N ALA A 110 5.30 -7.73 -17.09
CA ALA A 110 6.48 -7.59 -17.96
C ALA A 110 7.68 -7.01 -17.20
N ILE A 111 7.47 -5.92 -16.46
CA ILE A 111 8.50 -5.24 -15.68
C ILE A 111 8.97 -6.12 -14.50
N ASP A 112 8.03 -6.76 -13.80
CA ASP A 112 8.33 -7.69 -12.70
C ASP A 112 9.15 -8.89 -13.17
N GLY A 113 8.82 -9.43 -14.35
CA GLY A 113 9.61 -10.49 -15.00
C GLY A 113 11.04 -10.04 -15.28
N HIS A 114 11.22 -8.84 -15.83
CA HIS A 114 12.55 -8.26 -16.09
C HIS A 114 13.35 -8.03 -14.81
N PHE A 115 12.74 -7.50 -13.74
CA PHE A 115 13.43 -7.31 -12.46
C PHE A 115 13.72 -8.63 -11.75
N ALA A 116 12.86 -9.63 -11.87
CA ALA A 116 13.11 -10.96 -11.32
C ALA A 116 14.33 -11.61 -12.01
N ASP A 117 14.43 -11.50 -13.33
CA ASP A 117 15.60 -11.98 -14.09
C ASP A 117 16.88 -11.25 -13.67
N LEU A 118 16.83 -9.91 -13.57
CA LEU A 118 17.96 -9.11 -13.09
C LEU A 118 18.42 -9.55 -11.69
N LYS A 119 17.50 -9.71 -10.74
CA LYS A 119 17.81 -10.14 -9.36
C LYS A 119 18.41 -11.54 -9.35
N ASN A 120 17.88 -12.46 -10.15
CA ASN A 120 18.41 -13.82 -10.25
C ASN A 120 19.84 -13.82 -10.80
N LYS A 121 20.12 -13.06 -11.86
CA LYS A 121 21.47 -12.93 -12.42
C LYS A 121 22.44 -12.27 -11.43
N LEU A 122 22.03 -11.21 -10.74
CA LEU A 122 22.85 -10.58 -9.69
C LEU A 122 23.12 -11.52 -8.51
N ARG A 123 22.17 -12.38 -8.13
CA ARG A 123 22.32 -13.37 -7.05
C ARG A 123 23.42 -14.39 -7.36
N ASN A 124 23.62 -14.74 -8.63
CA ASN A 124 24.73 -15.60 -9.05
C ASN A 124 26.10 -14.89 -8.95
N HIS A 125 26.11 -13.57 -8.77
CA HIS A 125 27.30 -12.73 -8.70
C HIS A 125 27.38 -11.92 -7.39
N ASN A 126 27.04 -12.54 -6.26
CA ASN A 126 26.98 -11.88 -4.95
C ASN A 126 28.30 -11.19 -4.53
N GLY A 127 29.45 -11.68 -4.99
CA GLY A 127 30.79 -11.15 -4.69
C GLY A 127 31.20 -9.91 -5.51
N LEU A 128 30.34 -9.37 -6.37
CA LEU A 128 30.67 -8.15 -7.12
C LEU A 128 30.77 -6.93 -6.20
N SER A 129 31.80 -6.11 -6.43
CA SER A 129 31.87 -4.77 -5.86
C SER A 129 30.72 -3.90 -6.40
N LEU A 130 30.33 -2.88 -5.64
CA LEU A 130 29.22 -1.98 -5.99
C LEU A 130 29.36 -1.43 -7.43
N LYS A 131 30.56 -0.97 -7.80
CA LYS A 131 30.86 -0.45 -9.15
C LYS A 131 30.61 -1.47 -10.25
N ARG A 132 30.92 -2.75 -10.01
CA ARG A 132 30.65 -3.83 -10.98
C ARG A 132 29.18 -4.22 -11.02
N LYS A 133 28.46 -4.16 -9.89
CA LYS A 133 27.01 -4.34 -9.86
C LYS A 133 26.28 -3.27 -10.67
N MET A 134 26.67 -1.99 -10.52
CA MET A 134 26.11 -0.90 -11.33
C MET A 134 26.35 -1.11 -12.82
N ARG A 135 27.59 -1.42 -13.22
CA ARG A 135 27.91 -1.70 -14.63
C ARG A 135 27.13 -2.91 -15.18
N PHE A 136 26.94 -3.95 -14.36
CA PHE A 136 26.12 -5.10 -14.75
C PHE A 136 24.67 -4.69 -15.01
N ILE A 137 24.08 -3.88 -14.13
CA ILE A 137 22.70 -3.39 -14.28
C ILE A 137 22.59 -2.51 -15.54
N ASP A 138 23.55 -1.61 -15.79
CA ASP A 138 23.56 -0.76 -16.98
C ASP A 138 23.60 -1.58 -18.28
N GLU A 139 24.45 -2.60 -18.35
CA GLU A 139 24.53 -3.48 -19.52
C GLU A 139 23.30 -4.37 -19.65
N PHE A 140 22.73 -4.84 -18.55
CA PHE A 140 21.49 -5.63 -18.55
C PHE A 140 20.30 -4.83 -19.08
N LEU A 141 20.21 -3.53 -18.76
CA LEU A 141 19.10 -2.66 -19.18
C LEU A 141 19.26 -2.14 -20.63
N LYS A 142 20.44 -2.30 -21.25
CA LYS A 142 20.69 -1.96 -22.66
C LYS A 142 20.38 -3.10 -23.64
N ALA A 143 20.33 -4.33 -23.15
CA ALA A 143 20.12 -5.55 -23.93
C ALA A 143 18.63 -5.79 -24.19
#